data_AF-A0A9E3Z715-F1
#
_entry.id   AF-A0A9E3Z715-F1
#
_cell.length_a   1.000
_cell.length_b   1.000
_cell.length_c   1.000
_cell.angle_alpha   90.00
_cell.angle_beta   90.00
_cell.angle_gamma   90.00
#
_symmetry.space_group_name_H-M   'P 1'
#
loop_
_entity.id
_entity.type
_entity.pdbx_description
1 polymer ?
#
loop_
_entity_poly.entity_id
_entity_poly.type
_entity_poly.pdbx_seq_one_letter_code
_entity_poly.pdbx_strand_id
1 'polypeptide(L)'
;MRTIPLALLALLVGLTGGANGAAAAGTATGEVVDRTALRVCADPANMPFSDEAGEGFENKIADLFAKRMGLPLAYTWYPASMGFIRQTLRARLCDVVIGVVATDELTQNTNPYYHSTYVMAVRHADRAALGDLDSPAMEDARIGVVAGTPPADLLARRRLLRQVVPYQLQHDTRVENPLKEMADDLEAGRIDVALGWGPALGYWAKQSKAPLDVIPLHSGDPRVRLDFRISMGIRQGEPDWKHALNRLIAELQPQITAILQDYGVPLVGQAAAAAAAAPPALPAVPEPEGYRMDAYRSAVPATLKGATVLDAPALARLIEEDDPVLVDVLPKQRRPEGGNPDMPWMAKKRLHIPHSTWLPNTGYGELSAEFAAYFKDNLDRLTKGDHARPVVFYCDANCWMSWNAAKRAMNELGYTHVYWYPKGAQGWEAAGHALEAAKEVPMPGFIK
;
A
#
# COMPACT_ATOMS: atom_id res chain seq x y z
N MET A 1 -33.22 -32.01 67.15
CA MET A 1 -33.68 -30.73 67.76
C MET A 1 -32.43 -29.95 68.13
N ARG A 2 -32.13 -28.85 67.41
CA ARG A 2 -32.24 -27.45 67.91
C ARG A 2 -31.39 -27.24 69.18
N THR A 3 -30.42 -26.32 69.30
CA THR A 3 -30.17 -25.02 68.63
C THR A 3 -28.91 -24.36 69.24
N ILE A 4 -28.43 -23.28 68.59
CA ILE A 4 -27.76 -22.04 69.12
C ILE A 4 -26.22 -21.94 68.91
N PRO A 5 -25.59 -20.77 68.58
CA PRO A 5 -26.07 -19.47 68.04
C PRO A 5 -25.31 -18.90 66.81
N LEU A 6 -25.92 -17.87 66.20
CA LEU A 6 -25.32 -16.82 65.35
C LEU A 6 -24.13 -16.11 66.03
N ALA A 7 -23.05 -15.91 65.28
CA ALA A 7 -22.02 -14.91 65.57
C ALA A 7 -22.11 -13.78 64.51
N LEU A 8 -22.47 -12.58 64.98
CA LEU A 8 -22.24 -11.31 64.28
C LEU A 8 -20.73 -11.10 64.13
N LEU A 9 -20.26 -10.80 62.91
CA LEU A 9 -18.97 -10.11 62.74
C LEU A 9 -19.18 -8.86 61.88
N ALA A 10 -18.78 -7.73 62.47
CA ALA A 10 -18.99 -6.38 61.99
C ALA A 10 -18.13 -6.06 60.75
N LEU A 11 -18.73 -5.28 59.85
CA LEU A 11 -18.11 -4.64 58.70
C LEU A 11 -17.15 -3.54 59.20
N LEU A 12 -15.85 -3.67 58.93
CA LEU A 12 -14.86 -2.61 59.06
C LEU A 12 -14.45 -2.17 57.65
N VAL A 13 -14.92 -0.99 57.25
CA VAL A 13 -14.55 -0.30 56.01
C VAL A 13 -13.13 0.23 56.18
N GLY A 14 -12.16 -0.45 55.55
CA GLY A 14 -10.79 0.03 55.40
C GLY A 14 -10.59 0.63 54.01
N LEU A 15 -10.77 1.95 53.89
CA LEU A 15 -10.27 2.74 52.76
C LEU A 15 -8.73 2.75 52.81
N THR A 16 -8.09 1.94 51.98
CA THR A 16 -6.66 2.10 51.65
C THR A 16 -6.55 2.43 50.16
N GLY A 17 -6.03 3.62 49.89
CA GLY A 17 -5.83 4.15 48.55
C GLY A 17 -4.78 3.34 47.80
N GLY A 18 -5.21 2.66 46.75
CA GLY A 18 -4.34 2.16 45.70
C GLY A 18 -4.33 3.17 44.55
N ALA A 19 -3.25 3.93 44.43
CA ALA A 19 -2.90 4.63 43.20
C ALA A 19 -2.52 3.57 42.16
N ASN A 20 -3.52 2.96 41.53
CA ASN A 20 -3.30 2.19 40.32
C ASN A 20 -3.11 3.19 39.18
N GLY A 21 -1.84 3.39 38.80
CA GLY A 21 -1.51 3.95 37.51
C GLY A 21 -2.21 3.12 36.46
N ALA A 22 -3.23 3.71 35.84
CA ALA A 22 -3.87 3.14 34.67
C ALA A 22 -2.81 3.10 33.58
N ALA A 23 -2.22 1.93 33.36
CA ALA A 23 -1.60 1.61 32.09
C ALA A 23 -2.66 1.92 31.02
N ALA A 24 -2.35 2.84 30.13
CA ALA A 24 -3.16 3.11 28.95
C ALA A 24 -3.27 1.81 28.16
N ALA A 25 -4.37 1.08 28.37
CA ALA A 25 -4.73 -0.04 27.53
C ALA A 25 -5.07 0.57 26.17
N GLY A 26 -4.14 0.46 25.23
CA GLY A 26 -4.37 0.80 23.83
C GLY A 26 -5.65 0.10 23.37
N THR A 27 -6.60 0.87 22.87
CA THR A 27 -7.78 0.37 22.20
C THR A 27 -7.33 -0.65 21.16
N ALA A 28 -7.63 -1.92 21.40
CA ALA A 28 -7.37 -2.98 20.44
C ALA A 28 -8.20 -2.68 19.20
N THR A 29 -7.58 -2.08 18.19
CA THR A 29 -8.06 -2.15 16.82
C THR A 29 -8.31 -3.63 16.53
N GLY A 30 -9.41 -3.97 15.85
CA GLY A 30 -9.78 -5.36 15.56
C GLY A 30 -8.80 -6.10 14.62
N GLU A 31 -7.55 -5.67 14.57
CA GLU A 31 -6.43 -6.30 13.89
C GLU A 31 -6.19 -7.71 14.46
N VAL A 32 -5.93 -8.66 13.57
CA VAL A 32 -5.67 -10.06 13.93
C VAL A 32 -4.16 -10.34 13.90
N VAL A 33 -3.35 -9.30 14.10
CA VAL A 33 -1.89 -9.37 14.11
C VAL A 33 -1.44 -9.91 15.46
N ASP A 34 -0.57 -10.93 15.43
CA ASP A 34 0.02 -11.44 16.66
C ASP A 34 1.04 -10.42 17.18
N ARG A 35 0.90 -10.04 18.45
CA ARG A 35 1.80 -9.09 19.12
C ARG A 35 2.88 -9.77 19.96
N THR A 36 2.88 -11.10 20.03
CA THR A 36 3.81 -11.92 20.82
C THR A 36 4.99 -12.42 20.00
N ALA A 37 4.89 -12.41 18.66
CA ALA A 37 5.97 -12.74 17.73
C ALA A 37 5.81 -11.98 16.41
N LEU A 38 6.91 -11.69 15.73
CA LEU A 38 6.88 -11.26 14.33
C LEU A 38 6.69 -12.52 13.45
N ARG A 39 5.47 -12.76 12.97
CA ARG A 39 5.17 -13.90 12.10
C ARG A 39 5.32 -13.52 10.63
N VAL A 40 6.27 -14.12 9.93
CA VAL A 40 6.62 -13.79 8.54
C VAL A 40 6.20 -14.91 7.60
N CYS A 41 5.55 -14.56 6.49
CA CYS A 41 5.30 -15.47 5.38
C CYS A 41 6.54 -15.47 4.48
N ALA A 42 7.15 -16.63 4.25
CA ALA A 42 8.36 -16.72 3.44
C ALA A 42 8.44 -18.04 2.68
N ASP A 43 9.30 -18.08 1.67
CA ASP A 43 9.58 -19.29 0.90
C ASP A 43 10.75 -20.07 1.54
N PRO A 44 10.61 -21.40 1.74
CA PRO A 44 11.65 -22.22 2.38
C PRO A 44 12.92 -22.42 1.55
N ALA A 45 12.93 -22.13 0.25
CA ALA A 45 14.02 -22.48 -0.66
C ALA A 45 14.18 -21.48 -1.83
N ASN A 46 14.03 -20.18 -1.59
CA ASN A 46 14.06 -19.15 -2.64
C ASN A 46 15.22 -18.17 -2.46
N MET A 47 16.44 -18.70 -2.38
CA MET A 47 17.63 -17.86 -2.36
C MET A 47 17.72 -16.99 -3.64
N PRO A 48 18.05 -15.69 -3.51
CA PRO A 48 18.59 -15.03 -2.31
C PRO A 48 17.56 -14.39 -1.36
N PHE A 49 16.26 -14.50 -1.62
CA PHE A 49 15.22 -13.83 -0.84
C PHE A 49 15.09 -14.46 0.54
N SER A 50 14.76 -15.75 0.59
CA SER A 50 14.55 -16.47 1.84
C SER A 50 14.81 -17.96 1.72
N ASP A 51 15.19 -18.59 2.83
CA ASP A 51 15.23 -20.03 3.01
C ASP A 51 15.04 -20.45 4.49
N GLU A 52 14.83 -21.75 4.75
CA GLU A 52 14.66 -22.28 6.11
C GLU A 52 15.89 -22.14 7.00
N ALA A 53 17.09 -22.04 6.39
CA ALA A 53 18.33 -21.80 7.10
C ALA A 53 18.51 -20.32 7.53
N GLY A 54 17.68 -19.41 7.02
CA GLY A 54 17.73 -17.99 7.34
C GLY A 54 18.90 -17.26 6.68
N GLU A 55 19.38 -17.76 5.55
CA GLU A 55 20.50 -17.26 4.76
C GLU A 55 20.07 -16.16 3.78
N GLY A 56 18.79 -16.03 3.46
CA GLY A 56 18.28 -15.02 2.54
C GLY A 56 18.25 -13.60 3.10
N PHE A 57 18.31 -12.59 2.23
CA PHE A 57 18.31 -11.19 2.65
C PHE A 57 16.98 -10.76 3.28
N GLU A 58 15.85 -11.34 2.85
CA GLU A 58 14.55 -11.09 3.48
C GLU A 58 14.50 -11.71 4.88
N ASN A 59 15.21 -12.84 5.10
CA ASN A 59 15.38 -13.38 6.45
C ASN A 59 16.19 -12.43 7.34
N LYS A 60 17.26 -11.84 6.82
CA LYS A 60 18.07 -10.86 7.57
C LYS A 60 17.27 -9.60 7.91
N ILE A 61 16.44 -9.11 6.98
CA ILE A 61 15.55 -7.97 7.23
C ILE A 61 14.49 -8.33 8.28
N ALA A 62 13.89 -9.53 8.20
CA ALA A 62 12.92 -9.99 9.18
C ALA A 62 13.53 -10.11 10.59
N ASP A 63 14.73 -10.68 10.70
CA ASP A 63 15.49 -10.78 11.96
C ASP A 63 15.84 -9.40 12.54
N LEU A 64 16.27 -8.47 11.68
CA LEU A 64 16.52 -7.08 12.06
C LEU A 64 15.26 -6.41 12.66
N PHE A 65 14.09 -6.64 12.06
CA PHE A 65 12.83 -6.10 12.56
C PHE A 65 12.42 -6.74 13.88
N ALA A 66 12.46 -8.07 13.97
CA ALA A 66 12.14 -8.82 15.18
C ALA A 66 12.99 -8.36 16.38
N LYS A 67 14.32 -8.25 16.18
CA LYS A 67 15.25 -7.73 17.18
C LYS A 67 14.91 -6.31 17.61
N ARG A 68 14.60 -5.43 16.66
CA ARG A 68 14.25 -4.04 16.98
C ARG A 68 12.93 -3.92 17.77
N MET A 69 11.99 -4.82 17.50
CA MET A 69 10.72 -4.91 18.21
C MET A 69 10.83 -5.60 19.57
N GLY A 70 11.92 -6.32 19.84
CA GLY A 70 12.05 -7.18 21.01
C GLY A 70 11.12 -8.39 20.97
N LEU A 71 10.77 -8.86 19.77
CA LEU A 71 9.87 -10.00 19.56
C LEU A 71 10.61 -11.22 19.01
N PRO A 72 10.18 -12.45 19.35
CA PRO A 72 10.55 -13.65 18.64
C PRO A 72 10.19 -13.55 17.15
N LEU A 73 11.01 -14.16 16.29
CA LEU A 73 10.74 -14.32 14.86
C LEU A 73 10.19 -15.71 14.58
N ALA A 74 9.08 -15.80 13.85
CA ALA A 74 8.49 -17.07 13.44
C ALA A 74 8.14 -17.03 11.94
N TYR A 75 8.34 -18.14 11.24
CA TYR A 75 8.05 -18.24 9.81
C TYR A 75 6.88 -19.18 9.52
N THR A 76 6.07 -18.80 8.54
CA THR A 76 5.19 -19.72 7.81
C THR A 76 5.80 -19.95 6.43
N TRP A 77 6.30 -21.15 6.21
CA TRP A 77 6.96 -21.55 4.98
C TRP A 77 5.94 -22.00 3.93
N TYR A 78 6.00 -21.40 2.75
CA TYR A 78 5.23 -21.83 1.59
C TYR A 78 5.96 -21.42 0.30
N PRO A 79 6.06 -22.27 -0.74
CA PRO A 79 6.69 -21.89 -2.00
C PRO A 79 6.06 -20.63 -2.61
N ALA A 80 6.89 -19.69 -3.06
CA ALA A 80 6.52 -18.41 -3.68
C ALA A 80 6.00 -18.61 -5.12
N SER A 81 5.04 -19.52 -5.26
CA SER A 81 4.32 -19.83 -6.48
C SER A 81 2.86 -19.40 -6.37
N MET A 82 2.07 -19.70 -7.41
CA MET A 82 0.64 -19.41 -7.42
C MET A 82 -0.07 -19.88 -6.14
N GLY A 83 -0.66 -18.93 -5.42
CA GLY A 83 -1.43 -19.19 -4.20
C GLY A 83 -0.71 -18.83 -2.90
N PHE A 84 0.58 -18.44 -2.93
CA PHE A 84 1.35 -18.05 -1.74
C PHE A 84 0.56 -17.14 -0.78
N ILE A 85 0.10 -15.97 -1.23
CA ILE A 85 -0.65 -15.01 -0.39
C ILE A 85 -1.95 -15.59 0.17
N ARG A 86 -2.65 -16.42 -0.61
CA ARG A 86 -3.91 -17.05 -0.20
C ARG A 86 -3.66 -18.08 0.91
N GLN A 87 -2.64 -18.91 0.74
CA GLN A 87 -2.33 -20.03 1.63
C GLN A 87 -1.56 -19.61 2.89
N THR A 88 -0.95 -18.42 2.90
CA THR A 88 -0.18 -17.91 4.05
C THR A 88 -0.87 -16.71 4.71
N LEU A 89 -0.67 -15.50 4.16
CA LEU A 89 -1.06 -14.23 4.75
C LEU A 89 -2.58 -14.11 4.95
N ARG A 90 -3.37 -14.46 3.92
CA ARG A 90 -4.85 -14.42 3.99
C ARG A 90 -5.45 -15.55 4.83
N ALA A 91 -4.73 -16.66 4.97
CA ALA A 91 -5.04 -17.74 5.90
C ALA A 91 -4.69 -17.41 7.36
N ARG A 92 -4.11 -16.22 7.62
CA ARG A 92 -3.73 -15.71 8.95
C ARG A 92 -2.67 -16.55 9.68
N LEU A 93 -1.88 -17.30 8.92
CA LEU A 93 -0.78 -18.12 9.45
C LEU A 93 0.44 -17.27 9.84
N CYS A 94 0.60 -16.11 9.19
CA CYS A 94 1.66 -15.13 9.36
C CYS A 94 1.10 -13.72 9.13
N ASP A 95 1.84 -12.67 9.51
CA ASP A 95 1.36 -11.27 9.58
C ASP A 95 2.01 -10.31 8.59
N VAL A 96 3.10 -10.72 7.94
CA VAL A 96 3.82 -9.88 6.97
C VAL A 96 4.55 -10.72 5.93
N VAL A 97 4.58 -10.24 4.70
CA VAL A 97 5.48 -10.67 3.62
C VAL A 97 6.53 -9.59 3.47
N ILE A 98 7.82 -9.96 3.51
CA ILE A 98 8.92 -8.98 3.53
C ILE A 98 9.01 -8.22 2.20
N GLY A 99 9.04 -8.93 1.06
CA GLY A 99 9.11 -8.32 -0.27
C GLY A 99 7.88 -8.58 -1.12
N VAL A 100 7.15 -7.53 -1.46
CA VAL A 100 6.15 -7.52 -2.54
C VAL A 100 6.32 -6.27 -3.39
N VAL A 101 5.94 -6.34 -4.67
CA VAL A 101 5.89 -5.15 -5.53
C VAL A 101 4.90 -4.15 -4.92
N ALA A 102 5.31 -2.89 -4.84
CA ALA A 102 4.43 -1.82 -4.41
C ALA A 102 3.22 -1.75 -5.35
N THR A 103 2.01 -1.60 -4.78
CA THR A 103 0.71 -1.72 -5.46
C THR A 103 0.32 -3.13 -5.86
N ASP A 104 0.87 -4.15 -5.21
CA ASP A 104 0.34 -5.51 -5.26
C ASP A 104 -1.12 -5.54 -4.78
N GLU A 105 -2.03 -6.00 -5.64
CA GLU A 105 -3.48 -5.95 -5.36
C GLU A 105 -3.94 -6.99 -4.32
N LEU A 106 -3.11 -8.00 -4.04
CA LEU A 106 -3.44 -9.08 -3.11
C LEU A 106 -3.11 -8.72 -1.65
N THR A 107 -2.34 -7.66 -1.43
CA THR A 107 -1.87 -7.22 -0.11
C THR A 107 -2.13 -5.72 0.10
N GLN A 108 -2.06 -5.28 1.36
CA GLN A 108 -1.92 -3.87 1.69
C GLN A 108 -0.42 -3.57 1.82
N ASN A 109 0.08 -2.60 1.04
CA ASN A 109 1.51 -2.29 1.02
C ASN A 109 1.94 -1.34 2.15
N THR A 110 3.14 -1.56 2.69
CA THR A 110 3.87 -0.53 3.43
C THR A 110 4.45 0.54 2.49
N ASN A 111 5.16 1.52 3.04
CA ASN A 111 6.00 2.39 2.22
C ASN A 111 7.11 1.54 1.57
N PRO A 112 7.43 1.78 0.29
CA PRO A 112 8.50 1.04 -0.36
C PRO A 112 9.85 1.36 0.30
N TYR A 113 10.65 0.32 0.54
CA TYR A 113 11.93 0.42 1.24
C TYR A 113 13.13 0.17 0.33
N TYR A 114 12.91 -0.29 -0.91
CA TYR A 114 13.90 -0.22 -1.98
C TYR A 114 13.25 -0.16 -3.36
N HIS A 115 14.06 0.18 -4.37
CA HIS A 115 13.67 0.23 -5.77
C HIS A 115 14.73 -0.53 -6.56
N SER A 116 14.30 -1.55 -7.30
CA SER A 116 15.18 -2.36 -8.14
C SER A 116 14.63 -2.45 -9.56
N THR A 117 15.38 -3.10 -10.44
CA THR A 117 15.06 -3.21 -11.86
C THR A 117 15.37 -4.61 -12.37
N TYR A 118 14.76 -4.99 -13.49
CA TYR A 118 15.29 -6.07 -14.30
C TYR A 118 16.68 -5.70 -14.82
N VAL A 119 17.57 -6.69 -14.87
CA VAL A 119 18.96 -6.54 -15.29
C VAL A 119 19.28 -7.50 -16.41
N MET A 120 20.31 -7.14 -17.17
CA MET A 120 21.00 -7.99 -18.12
C MET A 120 22.31 -8.44 -17.48
N ALA A 121 22.58 -9.74 -17.50
CA ALA A 121 23.88 -10.29 -17.13
C ALA A 121 24.57 -10.88 -18.37
N VAL A 122 25.86 -10.60 -18.50
CA VAL A 122 26.73 -11.12 -19.56
C VAL A 122 28.09 -11.50 -18.97
N ARG A 123 28.84 -12.38 -19.63
CA ARG A 123 30.24 -12.62 -19.24
C ARG A 123 31.06 -11.34 -19.47
N HIS A 124 32.00 -11.06 -18.58
CA HIS A 124 32.82 -9.84 -18.68
C HIS A 124 33.55 -9.72 -20.01
N ALA A 125 34.05 -10.85 -20.53
CA ALA A 125 34.70 -10.91 -21.84
C ALA A 125 33.79 -10.51 -23.01
N ASP A 126 32.48 -10.73 -22.88
CA ASP A 126 31.50 -10.50 -23.93
C ASP A 126 30.80 -9.14 -23.81
N ARG A 127 31.06 -8.38 -22.73
CA ARG A 127 30.40 -7.10 -22.44
C ARG A 127 30.49 -6.11 -23.59
N ALA A 128 31.62 -6.06 -24.29
CA ALA A 128 31.81 -5.13 -25.42
C ALA A 128 30.86 -5.41 -26.60
N ALA A 129 30.51 -6.68 -26.82
CA ALA A 129 29.64 -7.10 -27.91
C ALA A 129 28.17 -7.21 -27.48
N LEU A 130 27.91 -7.68 -26.25
CA LEU A 130 26.58 -8.06 -25.76
C LEU A 130 26.08 -7.22 -24.59
N GLY A 131 26.80 -6.17 -24.18
CA GLY A 131 26.43 -5.28 -23.08
C GLY A 131 25.28 -4.31 -23.38
N ASP A 132 24.72 -4.37 -24.59
CA ASP A 132 23.58 -3.57 -25.04
C ASP A 132 22.59 -4.44 -25.83
N LEU A 133 21.30 -4.40 -25.48
CA LEU A 133 20.23 -5.14 -26.16
C LEU A 133 19.99 -4.66 -27.60
N ASP A 134 20.45 -3.46 -27.94
CA ASP A 134 20.37 -2.91 -29.30
C ASP A 134 21.65 -3.23 -30.13
N SER A 135 22.60 -3.98 -29.56
CA SER A 135 23.80 -4.44 -30.29
C SER A 135 23.43 -5.39 -31.44
N PRO A 136 24.05 -5.25 -32.63
CA PRO A 136 23.89 -6.20 -33.73
C PRO A 136 24.22 -7.64 -33.36
N ALA A 137 25.14 -7.85 -32.41
CA ALA A 137 25.53 -9.18 -31.95
C ALA A 137 24.38 -9.95 -31.25
N MET A 138 23.30 -9.25 -30.86
CA MET A 138 22.11 -9.88 -30.29
C MET A 138 21.36 -10.76 -31.29
N GLU A 139 21.53 -10.58 -32.60
CA GLU A 139 20.87 -11.42 -33.61
C GLU A 139 21.35 -12.88 -33.59
N ASP A 140 22.59 -13.12 -33.15
CA ASP A 140 23.20 -14.45 -33.07
C ASP A 140 23.32 -14.96 -31.62
N ALA A 141 22.97 -14.14 -30.64
CA ALA A 141 23.09 -14.47 -29.22
C ALA A 141 22.03 -15.47 -28.75
N ARG A 142 22.35 -16.26 -27.73
CA ARG A 142 21.36 -17.04 -26.97
C ARG A 142 20.95 -16.25 -25.74
N ILE A 143 19.69 -15.82 -25.71
CA ILE A 143 19.18 -14.89 -24.70
C ILE A 143 18.27 -15.64 -23.72
N GLY A 144 18.79 -15.91 -22.52
CA GLY A 144 18.02 -16.44 -21.41
C GLY A 144 17.03 -15.41 -20.87
N VAL A 145 15.75 -15.77 -20.73
CA VAL A 145 14.73 -14.91 -20.11
C VAL A 145 13.67 -15.75 -19.42
N VAL A 146 13.19 -15.27 -18.27
CA VAL A 146 12.03 -15.88 -17.60
C VAL A 146 10.75 -15.57 -18.36
N ALA A 147 10.06 -16.59 -18.85
CA ALA A 147 8.86 -16.44 -19.67
C ALA A 147 7.74 -15.72 -18.91
N GLY A 148 7.06 -14.76 -19.57
CA GLY A 148 5.97 -13.99 -18.95
C GLY A 148 6.41 -12.82 -18.08
N THR A 149 7.70 -12.47 -18.07
CA THR A 149 8.22 -11.27 -17.39
C THR A 149 8.40 -10.10 -18.37
N PRO A 150 8.45 -8.84 -17.90
CA PRO A 150 8.60 -7.66 -18.77
C PRO A 150 9.77 -7.68 -19.76
N PRO A 151 10.95 -8.26 -19.47
CA PRO A 151 12.00 -8.42 -20.47
C PRO A 151 11.60 -9.27 -21.70
N ALA A 152 10.65 -10.19 -21.57
CA ALA A 152 10.15 -10.94 -22.73
C ALA A 152 9.42 -10.02 -23.74
N ASP A 153 8.64 -9.05 -23.25
CA ASP A 153 7.98 -8.04 -24.09
C ASP A 153 9.02 -7.13 -24.78
N LEU A 154 10.12 -6.86 -24.09
CA LEU A 154 11.23 -6.07 -24.60
C LEU A 154 11.91 -6.77 -25.80
N LEU A 155 12.14 -8.08 -25.69
CA LEU A 155 12.68 -8.91 -26.77
C LEU A 155 11.71 -9.04 -27.94
N ALA A 156 10.41 -9.17 -27.66
CA ALA A 156 9.37 -9.18 -28.69
C ALA A 156 9.41 -7.91 -29.57
N ARG A 157 9.52 -6.74 -28.93
CA ARG A 157 9.60 -5.44 -29.62
C ARG A 157 10.87 -5.29 -30.47
N ARG A 158 11.97 -5.89 -30.02
CA ARG A 158 13.26 -5.92 -30.73
C ARG A 158 13.37 -7.03 -31.78
N ARG A 159 12.32 -7.85 -31.96
CA ARG A 159 12.30 -9.01 -32.87
C ARG A 159 13.35 -10.07 -32.53
N LEU A 160 13.73 -10.15 -31.24
CA LEU A 160 14.73 -11.08 -30.70
C LEU A 160 14.12 -12.37 -30.12
N LEU A 161 12.85 -12.67 -30.40
CA LEU A 161 12.19 -13.86 -29.86
C LEU A 161 12.78 -15.18 -30.39
N ARG A 162 13.46 -15.16 -31.54
CA ARG A 162 14.10 -16.36 -32.11
C ARG A 162 15.34 -16.80 -31.32
N GLN A 163 15.92 -15.86 -30.57
CA GLN A 163 17.13 -16.02 -29.77
C GLN A 163 16.82 -16.47 -28.33
N VAL A 164 15.54 -16.51 -27.95
CA VAL A 164 15.11 -16.77 -26.58
C VAL A 164 15.36 -18.21 -26.16
N VAL A 165 16.05 -18.36 -25.03
CA VAL A 165 16.09 -19.58 -24.23
C VAL A 165 15.17 -19.35 -23.01
N PRO A 166 13.99 -19.98 -22.95
CA PRO A 166 13.00 -19.66 -21.92
C PRO A 166 13.30 -20.37 -20.59
N TYR A 167 13.10 -19.64 -19.49
CA TYR A 167 13.15 -20.14 -18.12
C TYR A 167 11.77 -20.04 -17.46
N GLN A 168 11.46 -20.93 -16.52
CA GLN A 168 10.11 -21.06 -15.94
C GLN A 168 9.81 -19.96 -14.90
N LEU A 169 8.72 -19.22 -15.09
CA LEU A 169 8.25 -18.27 -14.07
C LEU A 169 7.54 -18.97 -12.90
N GLN A 170 6.73 -19.97 -13.20
CA GLN A 170 6.02 -20.77 -12.22
C GLN A 170 6.73 -22.11 -12.06
N HIS A 171 7.38 -22.30 -10.92
CA HIS A 171 8.16 -23.47 -10.59
C HIS A 171 8.04 -23.78 -9.09
N ASP A 172 8.52 -24.94 -8.69
CA ASP A 172 8.70 -25.28 -7.28
C ASP A 172 10.12 -24.88 -6.85
N THR A 173 10.23 -23.82 -6.06
CA THR A 173 11.50 -23.24 -5.59
C THR A 173 12.35 -24.23 -4.80
N ARG A 174 11.75 -25.30 -4.26
CA ARG A 174 12.46 -26.38 -3.55
C ARG A 174 13.27 -27.27 -4.49
N VAL A 175 13.01 -27.20 -5.79
CA VAL A 175 13.60 -28.07 -6.81
C VAL A 175 14.33 -27.25 -7.88
N GLU A 176 13.74 -26.13 -8.29
CA GLU A 176 14.19 -25.33 -9.43
C GLU A 176 14.51 -23.90 -8.97
N ASN A 177 15.60 -23.33 -9.51
CA ASN A 177 15.92 -21.92 -9.32
C ASN A 177 16.37 -21.32 -10.66
N PRO A 178 15.42 -20.82 -11.47
CA PRO A 178 15.71 -20.43 -12.84
C PRO A 178 16.74 -19.30 -12.95
N LEU A 179 16.80 -18.39 -11.96
CA LEU A 179 17.75 -17.28 -11.97
C LEU A 179 19.17 -17.74 -11.63
N LYS A 180 19.29 -18.78 -10.78
CA LYS A 180 20.56 -19.47 -10.56
C LYS A 180 20.97 -20.24 -11.80
N GLU A 181 20.05 -20.99 -12.40
CA GLU A 181 20.29 -21.76 -13.62
C GLU A 181 20.76 -20.85 -14.76
N MET A 182 20.16 -19.66 -14.93
CA MET A 182 20.63 -18.65 -15.88
C MET A 182 22.08 -18.21 -15.63
N ALA A 183 22.47 -18.01 -14.37
CA ALA A 183 23.86 -17.66 -14.04
C ALA A 183 24.82 -18.82 -14.31
N ASP A 184 24.44 -20.05 -13.95
CA ASP A 184 25.21 -21.27 -14.25
C ASP A 184 25.34 -21.49 -15.78
N ASP A 185 24.31 -21.15 -16.55
CA ASP A 185 24.28 -21.28 -18.00
C ASP A 185 25.12 -20.21 -18.70
N LEU A 186 25.19 -18.99 -18.14
CA LEU A 186 26.15 -17.98 -18.57
C LEU A 186 27.59 -18.44 -18.32
N GLU A 187 27.87 -18.99 -17.14
CA GLU A 187 29.18 -19.53 -16.78
C GLU A 187 29.59 -20.69 -17.71
N ALA A 188 28.65 -21.58 -18.02
CA ALA A 188 28.87 -22.73 -18.90
C ALA A 188 28.87 -22.39 -20.39
N GLY A 189 28.58 -21.14 -20.79
CA GLY A 189 28.47 -20.76 -22.20
C GLY A 189 27.27 -21.38 -22.92
N ARG A 190 26.23 -21.80 -22.18
CA ARG A 190 24.97 -22.31 -22.73
C ARG A 190 24.05 -21.19 -23.21
N ILE A 191 24.07 -20.05 -22.51
CA ILE A 191 23.50 -18.79 -22.96
C ILE A 191 24.59 -17.70 -22.99
N ASP A 192 24.33 -16.63 -23.73
CA ASP A 192 25.27 -15.51 -23.90
C ASP A 192 24.82 -14.27 -23.15
N VAL A 193 23.50 -14.15 -22.95
CA VAL A 193 22.85 -13.03 -22.26
C VAL A 193 21.77 -13.59 -21.34
N ALA A 194 21.66 -13.09 -20.12
CA ALA A 194 20.57 -13.44 -19.20
C ALA A 194 19.78 -12.19 -18.79
N LEU A 195 18.46 -12.20 -18.98
CA LEU A 195 17.56 -11.13 -18.54
C LEU A 195 16.72 -11.60 -17.35
N GLY A 196 16.96 -11.01 -16.19
CA GLY A 196 16.36 -11.49 -14.94
C GLY A 196 16.07 -10.36 -13.95
N TRP A 197 15.28 -10.69 -12.92
CA TRP A 197 14.98 -9.76 -11.85
C TRP A 197 16.25 -9.44 -11.05
N GLY A 198 16.57 -8.16 -10.90
CA GLY A 198 17.85 -7.67 -10.37
C GLY A 198 18.29 -8.27 -9.05
N PRO A 199 17.45 -8.29 -7.99
CA PRO A 199 17.82 -8.85 -6.70
C PRO A 199 18.27 -10.31 -6.75
N ALA A 200 17.69 -11.13 -7.65
CA ALA A 200 18.03 -12.54 -7.79
C ALA A 200 19.24 -12.74 -8.73
N LEU A 201 19.19 -12.16 -9.94
CA LEU A 201 20.24 -12.37 -10.93
C LEU A 201 21.54 -11.68 -10.51
N GLY A 202 21.46 -10.51 -9.84
CA GLY A 202 22.62 -9.81 -9.30
C GLY A 202 23.35 -10.62 -8.24
N TYR A 203 22.60 -11.27 -7.34
CA TYR A 203 23.18 -12.17 -6.34
C TYR A 203 23.88 -13.35 -6.99
N TRP A 204 23.20 -14.09 -7.87
CA TRP A 204 23.79 -15.28 -8.49
C TRP A 204 24.96 -14.94 -9.41
N ALA A 205 24.95 -13.78 -10.07
CA ALA A 205 26.10 -13.28 -10.81
C ALA A 205 27.32 -13.02 -9.90
N LYS A 206 27.10 -12.49 -8.69
CA LYS A 206 28.17 -12.31 -7.68
C LYS A 206 28.72 -13.64 -7.15
N GLN A 207 27.91 -14.71 -7.14
CA GLN A 207 28.32 -16.06 -6.71
C GLN A 207 28.96 -16.89 -7.83
N SER A 208 28.85 -16.46 -9.09
CA SER A 208 29.43 -17.19 -10.23
C SER A 208 30.96 -17.23 -10.14
N LYS A 209 31.55 -18.32 -10.63
CA LYS A 209 33.01 -18.46 -10.73
C LYS A 209 33.57 -17.66 -11.91
N ALA A 210 32.74 -17.43 -12.92
CA ALA A 210 33.09 -16.57 -14.05
C ALA A 210 32.76 -15.11 -13.69
N PRO A 211 33.59 -14.13 -14.11
CA PRO A 211 33.26 -12.73 -13.94
C PRO A 211 32.06 -12.40 -14.82
N LEU A 212 30.91 -12.13 -14.20
CA LEU A 212 29.68 -11.70 -14.86
C LEU A 212 29.43 -10.22 -14.59
N ASP A 213 29.14 -9.48 -15.65
CA ASP A 213 28.73 -8.09 -15.60
C ASP A 213 27.21 -7.99 -15.51
N VAL A 214 26.71 -7.24 -14.52
CA VAL A 214 25.28 -6.99 -14.32
C VAL A 214 24.96 -5.55 -14.70
N ILE A 215 24.04 -5.39 -15.65
CA ILE A 215 23.72 -4.12 -16.30
C ILE A 215 22.22 -3.85 -16.10
N PRO A 216 21.83 -2.74 -15.45
CA PRO A 216 20.42 -2.32 -15.38
C PRO A 216 19.78 -2.23 -16.77
N LEU A 217 18.62 -2.86 -16.96
CA LEU A 217 17.88 -2.72 -18.21
C LEU A 217 17.14 -1.40 -18.26
N HIS A 218 17.25 -0.74 -19.40
CA HIS A 218 16.44 0.42 -19.75
C HIS A 218 15.51 0.02 -20.89
N SER A 219 14.21 0.29 -20.75
CA SER A 219 13.25 -0.12 -21.78
C SER A 219 13.38 0.70 -23.06
N GLY A 220 13.76 1.98 -22.93
CA GLY A 220 13.68 2.98 -24.01
C GLY A 220 12.24 3.31 -24.42
N ASP A 221 11.24 2.64 -23.81
CA ASP A 221 9.82 2.76 -24.09
C ASP A 221 9.08 2.91 -22.76
N PRO A 222 8.43 4.07 -22.48
CA PRO A 222 7.73 4.30 -21.22
C PRO A 222 6.57 3.33 -20.98
N ARG A 223 6.12 2.58 -22.00
CA ARG A 223 5.06 1.57 -21.88
C ARG A 223 5.55 0.25 -21.28
N VAL A 224 6.86 -0.03 -21.35
CA VAL A 224 7.45 -1.24 -20.77
C VAL A 224 8.18 -0.83 -19.49
N ARG A 225 7.54 -1.09 -18.37
CA ARG A 225 8.13 -0.81 -17.06
C ARG A 225 9.06 -1.97 -16.66
N LEU A 226 10.32 -1.64 -16.38
CA LEU A 226 11.34 -2.62 -15.95
C LEU A 226 11.80 -2.41 -14.50
N ASP A 227 11.46 -1.28 -13.90
CA ASP A 227 11.82 -0.94 -12.54
C ASP A 227 10.61 -0.98 -11.59
N PHE A 228 10.81 -1.52 -10.40
CA PHE A 228 9.75 -1.77 -9.44
C PHE A 228 10.19 -1.39 -8.03
N ARG A 229 9.33 -0.64 -7.34
CA ARG A 229 9.48 -0.35 -5.93
C ARG A 229 8.99 -1.54 -5.13
N ILE A 230 9.74 -1.94 -4.12
CA ILE A 230 9.42 -3.09 -3.27
C ILE A 230 9.07 -2.59 -1.88
N SER A 231 7.99 -3.15 -1.34
CA SER A 231 7.38 -2.84 -0.04
C SER A 231 7.12 -4.14 0.71
N MET A 232 6.75 -4.05 1.99
CA MET A 232 6.20 -5.18 2.72
C MET A 232 4.70 -5.32 2.44
N GLY A 233 4.21 -6.56 2.39
CA GLY A 233 2.81 -6.88 2.19
C GLY A 233 2.16 -7.34 3.50
N ILE A 234 1.05 -6.70 3.90
CA ILE A 234 0.24 -7.11 5.06
C ILE A 234 -1.21 -7.35 4.63
N ARG A 235 -2.07 -7.82 5.53
CA ARG A 235 -3.49 -7.97 5.22
C ARG A 235 -4.17 -6.60 5.15
N GLN A 236 -5.27 -6.56 4.43
CA GLN A 236 -6.13 -5.39 4.38
C GLN A 236 -6.78 -5.14 5.74
N GLY A 237 -6.88 -3.86 6.13
CA GLY A 237 -7.55 -3.45 7.36
C GLY A 237 -6.68 -3.55 8.61
N GLU A 238 -5.35 -3.48 8.44
CA GLU A 238 -4.37 -3.48 9.55
C GLU A 238 -3.53 -2.17 9.56
N PRO A 239 -4.17 -0.99 9.76
CA PRO A 239 -3.50 0.30 9.68
C PRO A 239 -2.42 0.51 10.77
N ASP A 240 -2.64 0.08 12.01
CA ASP A 240 -1.67 0.25 13.09
C ASP A 240 -0.44 -0.62 12.82
N TRP A 241 -0.66 -1.84 12.33
CA TRP A 241 0.42 -2.70 11.92
C TRP A 241 1.22 -2.13 10.76
N LYS A 242 0.53 -1.60 9.74
CA LYS A 242 1.16 -0.86 8.65
C LYS A 242 2.01 0.28 9.18
N HIS A 243 1.48 1.08 10.11
CA HIS A 243 2.19 2.23 10.68
C HIS A 243 3.41 1.81 11.50
N ALA A 244 3.31 0.73 12.27
CA ALA A 244 4.44 0.16 12.99
C ALA A 244 5.56 -0.28 12.04
N LEU A 245 5.23 -1.03 10.98
CA LEU A 245 6.19 -1.43 9.95
C LEU A 245 6.80 -0.24 9.22
N ASN A 246 6.02 0.80 8.88
CA ASN A 246 6.56 1.99 8.22
C ASN A 246 7.57 2.74 9.12
N ARG A 247 7.34 2.79 10.44
CA ARG A 247 8.30 3.38 11.38
C ARG A 247 9.59 2.57 11.44
N LEU A 248 9.49 1.24 11.49
CA LEU A 248 10.66 0.35 11.47
C LEU A 248 11.45 0.48 10.17
N ILE A 249 10.76 0.52 9.02
CA ILE A 249 11.39 0.77 7.71
C ILE A 249 12.17 2.08 7.73
N ALA A 250 11.54 3.18 8.18
CA ALA A 250 12.19 4.49 8.21
C ALA A 250 13.39 4.52 9.16
N GLU A 251 13.28 3.90 10.33
CA GLU A 251 14.34 3.83 11.34
C GLU A 251 15.53 2.96 10.89
N LEU A 252 15.25 1.83 10.26
CA LEU A 252 16.23 0.80 9.94
C LEU A 252 16.73 0.87 8.49
N GLN A 253 16.35 1.92 7.74
CA GLN A 253 16.68 2.07 6.32
C GLN A 253 18.18 1.92 6.01
N PRO A 254 19.12 2.47 6.80
CA PRO A 254 20.55 2.28 6.54
C PRO A 254 20.98 0.81 6.60
N GLN A 255 20.50 0.07 7.62
CA GLN A 255 20.81 -1.35 7.81
C GLN A 255 20.16 -2.22 6.73
N ILE A 256 18.91 -1.92 6.35
CA ILE A 256 18.22 -2.58 5.24
C ILE A 256 19.02 -2.39 3.94
N THR A 257 19.48 -1.17 3.68
CA THR A 257 20.25 -0.84 2.47
C THR A 257 21.58 -1.59 2.43
N ALA A 258 22.29 -1.66 3.56
CA ALA A 258 23.53 -2.44 3.68
C ALA A 258 23.29 -3.93 3.38
N ILE A 259 22.23 -4.53 3.96
CA ILE A 259 21.85 -5.92 3.67
C ILE A 259 21.60 -6.10 2.16
N LEU A 260 20.84 -5.22 1.52
CA LEU A 260 20.56 -5.32 0.08
C LEU A 260 21.84 -5.24 -0.77
N GLN A 261 22.76 -4.33 -0.42
CA GLN A 261 24.04 -4.17 -1.10
C GLN A 261 24.97 -5.38 -0.94
N ASP A 262 25.02 -5.96 0.26
CA ASP A 262 25.82 -7.16 0.53
C ASP A 262 25.40 -8.35 -0.33
N TYR A 263 24.10 -8.45 -0.62
CA TYR A 263 23.53 -9.48 -1.51
C TYR A 263 23.60 -9.10 -3.00
N GLY A 264 24.17 -7.95 -3.35
CA GLY A 264 24.31 -7.53 -4.76
C GLY A 264 22.99 -7.10 -5.40
N VAL A 265 22.01 -6.66 -4.60
CA VAL A 265 20.74 -6.16 -5.13
C VAL A 265 20.98 -4.82 -5.85
N PRO A 266 20.63 -4.68 -7.14
CA PRO A 266 20.80 -3.44 -7.86
C PRO A 266 19.74 -2.42 -7.41
N LEU A 267 20.19 -1.40 -6.68
CA LEU A 267 19.34 -0.31 -6.22
C LEU A 267 19.32 0.80 -7.27
N VAL A 268 18.16 1.04 -7.87
CA VAL A 268 17.97 2.10 -8.88
C VAL A 268 17.26 3.30 -8.26
N GLY A 269 17.61 4.50 -8.71
CA GLY A 269 17.07 5.75 -8.13
C GLY A 269 17.58 6.09 -6.72
N GLN A 270 18.45 5.26 -6.13
CA GLN A 270 19.20 5.58 -4.91
C GLN A 270 20.65 5.93 -5.27
N ALA A 271 20.90 7.16 -5.68
CA ALA A 271 22.22 7.74 -5.48
C ALA A 271 22.36 8.03 -3.97
N ALA A 272 23.26 7.30 -3.30
CA ALA A 272 23.85 7.63 -1.99
C ALA A 272 23.03 8.58 -1.09
N ALA A 273 21.97 8.08 -0.45
CA ALA A 273 21.34 8.77 0.67
C ALA A 273 22.09 8.46 1.98
N ALA A 274 23.39 8.75 2.00
CA ALA A 274 24.11 9.04 3.23
C ALA A 274 23.90 10.52 3.55
N ALA A 275 22.68 10.90 3.89
CA ALA A 275 22.35 12.15 4.55
C ALA A 275 20.91 12.07 5.04
N ALA A 276 20.72 12.32 6.33
CA ALA A 276 19.41 12.63 6.89
C ALA A 276 18.80 13.79 6.11
N ALA A 277 17.79 13.49 5.30
CA ALA A 277 16.79 14.45 4.84
C ALA A 277 15.52 13.66 4.52
N ALA A 278 14.39 14.15 5.02
CA ALA A 278 13.07 13.63 4.71
C ALA A 278 12.90 13.41 3.19
N PRO A 279 12.14 12.39 2.76
CA PRO A 279 11.96 12.10 1.34
C PRO A 279 11.51 13.35 0.59
N PRO A 280 12.00 13.61 -0.64
CA PRO A 280 11.52 14.70 -1.45
C PRO A 280 10.00 14.53 -1.63
N ALA A 281 9.25 15.60 -1.36
CA ALA A 281 7.81 15.62 -1.54
C ALA A 281 7.48 15.14 -2.96
N LEU A 282 6.54 14.18 -3.08
CA LEU A 282 5.94 13.84 -4.36
C LEU A 282 5.53 15.14 -5.07
N PRO A 283 5.72 15.26 -6.41
CA PRO A 283 5.28 16.46 -7.11
C PRO A 283 3.83 16.73 -6.75
N ALA A 284 3.57 17.93 -6.23
CA ALA A 284 2.26 18.31 -5.75
C ALA A 284 1.24 18.14 -6.88
N VAL A 285 0.16 17.40 -6.62
CA VAL A 285 -0.93 17.27 -7.58
C VAL A 285 -1.49 18.68 -7.83
N PRO A 286 -1.44 19.20 -9.07
CA PRO A 286 -1.88 20.56 -9.34
C PRO A 286 -3.40 20.69 -9.17
N GLU A 287 -3.85 21.86 -8.72
CA GLU A 287 -5.27 22.20 -8.72
C GLU A 287 -5.74 22.47 -10.16
N PRO A 288 -6.73 21.74 -10.69
CA PRO A 288 -7.28 22.03 -12.00
C PRO A 288 -8.12 23.32 -11.99
N GLU A 289 -8.16 24.04 -13.11
CA GLU A 289 -9.02 25.22 -13.28
C GLU A 289 -10.51 24.84 -13.18
N GLY A 290 -10.90 23.71 -13.76
CA GLY A 290 -12.25 23.15 -13.70
C GLY A 290 -12.47 22.16 -12.55
N TYR A 291 -13.49 21.31 -12.68
CA TYR A 291 -13.70 20.17 -11.80
C TYR A 291 -12.92 18.95 -12.28
N ARG A 292 -12.61 18.03 -11.36
CA ARG A 292 -12.07 16.71 -11.72
C ARG A 292 -13.18 15.89 -12.38
N MET A 293 -12.93 15.37 -13.58
CA MET A 293 -13.92 14.62 -14.38
C MET A 293 -13.78 13.09 -14.29
N ASP A 294 -12.60 12.59 -13.91
CA ASP A 294 -12.27 11.16 -13.87
C ASP A 294 -11.35 10.80 -12.69
N ALA A 295 -10.97 9.53 -12.57
CA ALA A 295 -10.01 9.02 -11.58
C ALA A 295 -10.22 9.62 -10.17
N TYR A 296 -11.47 9.62 -9.73
CA TYR A 296 -11.89 10.24 -8.47
C TYR A 296 -11.22 9.64 -7.23
N ARG A 297 -10.67 8.43 -7.33
CA ARG A 297 -9.90 7.73 -6.28
C ARG A 297 -8.40 7.80 -6.56
N SER A 298 -7.83 9.00 -6.53
CA SER A 298 -6.42 9.25 -6.80
C SER A 298 -5.89 10.36 -5.87
N ALA A 299 -4.57 10.56 -5.86
CA ALA A 299 -3.97 11.61 -5.05
C ALA A 299 -4.62 12.97 -5.36
N VAL A 300 -5.03 13.68 -4.32
CA VAL A 300 -5.67 15.00 -4.40
C VAL A 300 -4.62 16.11 -4.17
N PRO A 301 -4.87 17.36 -4.61
CA PRO A 301 -3.99 18.48 -4.34
C PRO A 301 -3.80 18.71 -2.84
N ALA A 302 -2.67 19.28 -2.45
CA ALA A 302 -2.45 19.68 -1.05
C ALA A 302 -3.33 20.87 -0.63
N THR A 303 -3.88 21.59 -1.61
CA THR A 303 -4.60 22.84 -1.44
C THR A 303 -5.93 22.83 -2.21
N LEU A 304 -6.85 23.71 -1.81
CA LEU A 304 -8.03 24.05 -2.59
C LEU A 304 -8.20 25.56 -2.50
N LYS A 305 -7.88 26.27 -3.58
CA LYS A 305 -7.93 27.73 -3.62
C LYS A 305 -9.34 28.23 -3.27
N GLY A 306 -9.42 29.05 -2.22
CA GLY A 306 -10.66 29.59 -1.68
C GLY A 306 -11.20 28.87 -0.45
N ALA A 307 -10.78 27.62 -0.21
CA ALA A 307 -11.19 26.85 0.97
C ALA A 307 -10.05 26.75 1.98
N THR A 308 -10.41 26.56 3.26
CA THR A 308 -9.45 26.20 4.31
C THR A 308 -9.27 24.69 4.33
N VAL A 309 -8.03 24.21 4.11
CA VAL A 309 -7.72 22.77 4.18
C VAL A 309 -7.49 22.37 5.62
N LEU A 310 -8.21 21.35 6.08
CA LEU A 310 -8.12 20.86 7.46
C LEU A 310 -7.29 19.57 7.54
N ASP A 311 -6.54 19.43 8.63
CA ASP A 311 -6.09 18.14 9.14
C ASP A 311 -7.06 17.63 10.23
N ALA A 312 -6.82 16.42 10.76
CA ALA A 312 -7.74 15.83 11.74
C ALA A 312 -7.82 16.65 13.05
N PRO A 313 -6.70 17.12 13.64
CA PRO A 313 -6.76 17.99 14.81
C PRO A 313 -7.47 19.33 14.57
N ALA A 314 -7.27 19.96 13.41
CA ALA A 314 -7.97 21.20 13.06
C ALA A 314 -9.47 20.96 12.87
N LEU A 315 -9.86 19.84 12.25
CA LEU A 315 -11.27 19.48 12.13
C LEU A 315 -11.91 19.20 13.50
N ALA A 316 -11.22 18.48 14.39
CA ALA A 316 -11.72 18.21 15.73
C ALA A 316 -11.97 19.50 16.52
N ARG A 317 -11.02 20.45 16.49
CA ARG A 317 -11.20 21.77 17.09
C ARG A 317 -12.36 22.55 16.47
N LEU A 318 -12.46 22.56 15.13
CA LEU A 318 -13.57 23.23 14.45
C LEU A 318 -14.92 22.64 14.85
N ILE A 319 -15.02 21.31 14.99
CA ILE A 319 -16.24 20.63 15.47
C ILE A 319 -16.59 21.06 16.89
N GLU A 320 -15.60 21.13 17.78
CA GLU A 320 -15.80 21.51 19.19
C GLU A 320 -16.13 23.00 19.37
N GLU A 321 -15.52 23.89 18.60
CA GLU A 321 -15.59 25.34 18.77
C GLU A 321 -16.75 25.97 17.98
N ASP A 322 -16.99 25.53 16.74
CA ASP A 322 -17.82 26.25 15.77
C ASP A 322 -19.06 25.47 15.25
N ASP A 323 -19.24 24.20 15.62
CA ASP A 323 -20.36 23.33 15.19
C ASP A 323 -20.66 23.43 13.67
N PRO A 324 -19.66 23.10 12.82
CA PRO A 324 -19.76 23.25 11.38
C PRO A 324 -20.74 22.24 10.78
N VAL A 325 -21.31 22.59 9.63
CA VAL A 325 -22.05 21.60 8.83
C VAL A 325 -21.06 20.63 8.19
N LEU A 326 -21.13 19.36 8.58
CA LEU A 326 -20.30 18.30 8.02
C LEU A 326 -21.03 17.59 6.88
N VAL A 327 -20.42 17.56 5.70
CA VAL A 327 -20.98 16.98 4.47
C VAL A 327 -20.09 15.86 3.94
N ASP A 328 -20.58 14.63 4.02
CA ASP A 328 -19.97 13.47 3.37
C ASP A 328 -20.51 13.35 1.94
N VAL A 329 -19.62 13.31 0.95
CA VAL A 329 -20.00 13.23 -0.47
C VAL A 329 -19.58 11.92 -1.13
N LEU A 330 -19.20 10.89 -0.35
CA LEU A 330 -18.83 9.58 -0.89
C LEU A 330 -19.94 9.04 -1.82
N PRO A 331 -19.63 8.56 -3.03
CA PRO A 331 -20.65 8.10 -3.96
C PRO A 331 -21.27 6.80 -3.46
N LYS A 332 -22.58 6.65 -3.67
CA LYS A 332 -23.28 5.41 -3.35
C LYS A 332 -22.99 4.38 -4.43
N GLN A 333 -22.52 3.20 -4.02
CA GLN A 333 -22.27 2.11 -4.95
C GLN A 333 -23.59 1.60 -5.54
N ARG A 334 -23.63 1.43 -6.87
CA ARG A 334 -24.73 0.74 -7.57
C ARG A 334 -24.46 -0.76 -7.57
N ARG A 335 -25.52 -1.56 -7.65
CA ARG A 335 -25.38 -2.99 -7.95
C ARG A 335 -24.66 -3.12 -9.31
N PRO A 336 -23.59 -3.94 -9.41
CA PRO A 336 -22.90 -4.14 -10.68
C PRO A 336 -23.86 -4.68 -11.75
N GLU A 337 -23.79 -4.11 -12.95
CA GLU A 337 -24.49 -4.64 -14.13
C GLU A 337 -23.91 -6.01 -14.51
N GLY A 338 -24.76 -6.97 -14.86
CA GLY A 338 -24.34 -8.34 -15.20
C GLY A 338 -24.09 -9.28 -14.01
N GLY A 339 -24.34 -8.84 -12.78
CA GLY A 339 -24.33 -9.72 -11.60
C GLY A 339 -25.49 -10.70 -11.60
N ASN A 340 -25.29 -11.90 -11.04
CA ASN A 340 -26.34 -12.91 -10.92
C ASN A 340 -27.58 -12.30 -10.20
N PRO A 341 -28.78 -12.27 -10.82
CA PRO A 341 -29.98 -11.70 -10.22
C PRO A 341 -30.35 -12.35 -8.88
N ASP A 342 -30.05 -13.63 -8.71
CA ASP A 342 -30.36 -14.44 -7.52
C ASP A 342 -29.34 -14.28 -6.38
N MET A 343 -28.22 -13.60 -6.61
CA MET A 343 -27.26 -13.30 -5.54
C MET A 343 -27.64 -12.00 -4.81
N PRO A 344 -27.77 -12.03 -3.46
CA PRO A 344 -27.99 -10.82 -2.68
C PRO A 344 -26.82 -9.84 -2.84
N TRP A 345 -27.10 -8.65 -3.37
CA TRP A 345 -26.12 -7.56 -3.34
C TRP A 345 -26.19 -6.85 -1.99
N MET A 346 -25.15 -7.00 -1.19
CA MET A 346 -25.01 -6.30 0.08
C MET A 346 -24.12 -5.08 -0.09
N ALA A 347 -24.71 -3.90 -0.23
CA ALA A 347 -23.97 -2.64 -0.16
C ALA A 347 -23.22 -2.57 1.16
N LYS A 348 -21.91 -2.24 1.12
CA LYS A 348 -21.18 -1.94 2.35
C LYS A 348 -21.84 -0.74 3.02
N LYS A 349 -22.24 -0.87 4.29
CA LYS A 349 -22.75 0.26 5.07
C LYS A 349 -21.68 1.35 5.16
N ARG A 350 -22.07 2.61 4.91
CA ARG A 350 -21.17 3.76 5.04
C ARG A 350 -21.05 4.15 6.51
N LEU A 351 -19.82 4.27 7.00
CA LEU A 351 -19.49 4.94 8.26
C LEU A 351 -18.88 6.31 7.95
N HIS A 352 -19.30 7.33 8.69
CA HIS A 352 -18.93 8.73 8.45
C HIS A 352 -18.59 9.45 9.78
N ILE A 353 -18.09 10.67 9.69
CA ILE A 353 -17.77 11.49 10.88
C ILE A 353 -19.08 11.80 11.63
N PRO A 354 -19.11 11.70 12.98
CA PRO A 354 -20.32 11.95 13.76
C PRO A 354 -21.03 13.25 13.40
N HIS A 355 -22.36 13.22 13.38
CA HIS A 355 -23.24 14.36 13.03
C HIS A 355 -23.15 14.84 11.58
N SER A 356 -22.50 14.08 10.71
CA SER A 356 -22.45 14.41 9.28
C SER A 356 -23.76 14.14 8.57
N THR A 357 -23.96 14.83 7.45
CA THR A 357 -25.00 14.52 6.48
C THR A 357 -24.37 13.90 5.25
N TRP A 358 -24.79 12.69 4.88
CA TRP A 358 -24.32 12.03 3.66
C TRP A 358 -25.16 12.46 2.45
N LEU A 359 -24.52 13.19 1.54
CA LEU A 359 -25.06 13.67 0.25
C LEU A 359 -24.34 12.94 -0.91
N PRO A 360 -24.71 11.68 -1.21
CA PRO A 360 -23.97 10.87 -2.17
C PRO A 360 -24.01 11.47 -3.58
N ASN A 361 -22.97 11.19 -4.36
CA ASN A 361 -22.87 11.53 -5.79
C ASN A 361 -22.87 13.04 -6.11
N THR A 362 -22.72 13.91 -5.11
CA THR A 362 -22.67 15.37 -5.31
C THR A 362 -21.28 15.88 -5.68
N GLY A 363 -20.24 15.04 -5.56
CA GLY A 363 -18.87 15.40 -5.91
C GLY A 363 -18.38 14.96 -7.28
N TYR A 364 -19.25 14.45 -8.17
CA TYR A 364 -18.87 14.25 -9.57
C TYR A 364 -18.53 15.59 -10.25
N GLY A 365 -17.61 15.56 -11.22
CA GLY A 365 -17.16 16.77 -11.90
C GLY A 365 -18.27 17.49 -12.65
N GLU A 366 -19.08 16.72 -13.36
CA GLU A 366 -20.33 17.17 -13.97
C GLU A 366 -21.51 16.59 -13.18
N LEU A 367 -22.46 17.45 -12.81
CA LEU A 367 -23.70 17.06 -12.17
C LEU A 367 -24.86 17.32 -13.13
N SER A 368 -25.83 16.41 -13.16
CA SER A 368 -27.11 16.71 -13.81
C SER A 368 -27.82 17.86 -13.08
N ALA A 369 -28.75 18.54 -13.75
CA ALA A 369 -29.55 19.61 -13.14
C ALA A 369 -30.25 19.15 -11.84
N GLU A 370 -30.72 17.91 -11.81
CA GLU A 370 -31.34 17.31 -10.61
C GLU A 370 -30.34 17.14 -9.46
N PHE A 371 -29.12 16.64 -9.73
CA PHE A 371 -28.10 16.48 -8.70
C PHE A 371 -27.52 17.83 -8.24
N ALA A 372 -27.44 18.82 -9.13
CA ALA A 372 -27.05 20.18 -8.78
C ALA A 372 -28.08 20.84 -7.85
N ALA A 373 -29.38 20.73 -8.17
CA ALA A 373 -30.47 21.20 -7.31
C ALA A 373 -30.48 20.44 -5.96
N TYR A 374 -30.35 19.11 -5.99
CA TYR A 374 -30.24 18.27 -4.79
C TYR A 374 -29.09 18.72 -3.87
N PHE A 375 -27.91 19.00 -4.43
CA PHE A 375 -26.77 19.47 -3.65
C PHE A 375 -27.04 20.85 -3.04
N LYS A 376 -27.49 21.80 -3.85
CA LYS A 376 -27.82 23.16 -3.41
C LYS A 376 -28.89 23.16 -2.31
N ASP A 377 -30.03 22.52 -2.54
CA ASP A 377 -31.18 22.56 -1.63
C ASP A 377 -30.85 21.91 -0.29
N ASN A 378 -30.01 20.87 -0.28
CA ASN A 378 -29.54 20.27 0.96
C ASN A 378 -28.53 21.14 1.69
N LEU A 379 -27.62 21.81 0.99
CA LEU A 379 -26.72 22.76 1.64
C LEU A 379 -27.49 23.94 2.24
N ASP A 380 -28.41 24.54 1.49
CA ASP A 380 -29.28 25.61 2.00
C ASP A 380 -30.06 25.14 3.23
N ARG A 381 -30.61 23.92 3.21
CA ARG A 381 -31.32 23.34 4.36
C ARG A 381 -30.41 23.13 5.57
N LEU A 382 -29.22 22.56 5.38
CA LEU A 382 -28.28 22.27 6.46
C LEU A 382 -27.70 23.55 7.08
N THR A 383 -27.50 24.58 6.25
CA THR A 383 -27.00 25.89 6.68
C THR A 383 -28.09 26.87 7.05
N LYS A 384 -29.37 26.49 6.92
CA LYS A 384 -30.55 27.36 7.11
C LYS A 384 -30.51 28.62 6.23
N GLY A 385 -29.91 28.51 5.04
CA GLY A 385 -29.71 29.60 4.09
C GLY A 385 -28.56 30.55 4.44
N ASP A 386 -27.79 30.28 5.50
CA ASP A 386 -26.63 31.08 5.87
C ASP A 386 -25.38 30.61 5.12
N HIS A 387 -25.02 31.33 4.06
CA HIS A 387 -23.83 31.04 3.24
C HIS A 387 -22.51 31.36 3.94
N ALA A 388 -22.56 32.05 5.09
CA ALA A 388 -21.40 32.27 5.95
C ALA A 388 -21.24 31.18 7.02
N ARG A 389 -22.21 30.27 7.20
CA ARG A 389 -22.06 29.18 8.17
C ARG A 389 -20.89 28.27 7.74
N PRO A 390 -19.99 27.88 8.67
CA PRO A 390 -18.92 26.93 8.36
C PRO A 390 -19.45 25.62 7.78
N VAL A 391 -18.94 25.23 6.60
CA VAL A 391 -19.27 23.94 5.95
C VAL A 391 -17.99 23.17 5.66
N VAL A 392 -17.92 21.94 6.13
CA VAL A 392 -16.80 21.03 5.89
C VAL A 392 -17.22 19.95 4.89
N PHE A 393 -16.48 19.81 3.80
CA PHE A 393 -16.66 18.73 2.83
C PHE A 393 -15.59 17.67 2.98
N TYR A 394 -16.02 16.41 3.00
CA TYR A 394 -15.12 15.26 3.05
C TYR A 394 -15.73 14.03 2.36
N CYS A 395 -14.91 13.00 2.20
CA CYS A 395 -15.26 11.74 1.54
C CYS A 395 -14.44 10.62 2.20
N ASP A 396 -13.66 9.85 1.44
CA ASP A 396 -12.54 9.03 1.91
C ASP A 396 -11.21 9.72 1.57
N ALA A 397 -10.08 9.16 2.05
CA ALA A 397 -8.78 9.65 1.63
C ALA A 397 -8.61 9.47 0.11
N ASN A 398 -7.84 10.36 -0.54
CA ASN A 398 -7.61 10.34 -1.99
C ASN A 398 -8.92 10.38 -2.81
N CYS A 399 -9.92 11.13 -2.34
CA CYS A 399 -11.20 11.29 -3.00
C CYS A 399 -11.36 12.70 -3.57
N TRP A 400 -11.31 12.84 -4.89
CA TRP A 400 -11.54 14.12 -5.57
C TRP A 400 -12.99 14.62 -5.46
N MET A 401 -13.93 13.77 -5.07
CA MET A 401 -15.33 14.18 -4.96
C MET A 401 -15.56 15.22 -3.87
N SER A 402 -14.86 15.14 -2.73
CA SER A 402 -14.94 16.18 -1.70
C SER A 402 -14.29 17.48 -2.14
N TRP A 403 -13.23 17.41 -2.95
CA TRP A 403 -12.59 18.59 -3.54
C TRP A 403 -13.54 19.30 -4.52
N ASN A 404 -14.19 18.55 -5.41
CA ASN A 404 -15.18 19.08 -6.34
C ASN A 404 -16.38 19.71 -5.61
N ALA A 405 -16.91 19.03 -4.59
CA ALA A 405 -18.05 19.53 -3.82
C ALA A 405 -17.72 20.83 -3.09
N ALA A 406 -16.56 20.92 -2.44
CA ALA A 406 -16.10 22.13 -1.79
C ALA A 406 -15.91 23.28 -2.78
N LYS A 407 -15.26 23.02 -3.92
CA LYS A 407 -15.09 24.00 -5.00
C LYS A 407 -16.43 24.52 -5.53
N ARG A 408 -17.41 23.62 -5.71
CA ARG A 408 -18.76 23.95 -6.16
C ARG A 408 -19.51 24.82 -5.17
N ALA A 409 -19.43 24.49 -3.88
CA ALA A 409 -20.06 25.27 -2.82
C ALA A 409 -19.58 26.74 -2.82
N MET A 410 -18.28 26.96 -3.04
CA MET A 410 -17.73 28.32 -3.11
C MET A 410 -18.09 29.03 -4.42
N ASN A 411 -17.79 28.39 -5.56
CA ASN A 411 -17.77 29.08 -6.85
C ASN A 411 -19.15 29.21 -7.50
N GLU A 412 -20.06 28.27 -7.23
CA GLU A 412 -21.39 28.24 -7.84
C GLU A 412 -22.49 28.58 -6.83
N LEU A 413 -22.32 28.23 -5.55
CA LEU A 413 -23.37 28.37 -4.54
C LEU A 413 -23.15 29.54 -3.57
N GLY A 414 -21.97 30.17 -3.57
CA GLY A 414 -21.71 31.40 -2.82
C GLY A 414 -21.31 31.21 -1.36
N TYR A 415 -20.98 30.00 -0.91
CA TYR A 415 -20.52 29.75 0.46
C TYR A 415 -19.14 30.36 0.71
N THR A 416 -19.01 31.14 1.80
CA THR A 416 -17.78 31.90 2.08
C THR A 416 -16.85 31.24 3.10
N HIS A 417 -17.39 30.37 3.98
CA HIS A 417 -16.62 29.64 4.99
C HIS A 417 -16.59 28.14 4.68
N VAL A 418 -15.90 27.81 3.59
CA VAL A 418 -15.76 26.42 3.13
C VAL A 418 -14.45 25.83 3.61
N TYR A 419 -14.57 24.67 4.25
CA TYR A 419 -13.47 23.86 4.70
C TYR A 419 -13.44 22.55 3.93
N TRP A 420 -12.24 22.08 3.59
CA TRP A 420 -12.05 20.81 2.93
C TRP A 420 -11.16 19.91 3.77
N TYR A 421 -11.67 18.73 4.07
CA TYR A 421 -10.93 17.71 4.81
C TYR A 421 -10.52 16.55 3.89
N PRO A 422 -9.30 16.59 3.30
CA PRO A 422 -8.86 15.66 2.26
C PRO A 422 -8.63 14.23 2.75
N LYS A 423 -8.43 14.05 4.05
CA LYS A 423 -8.16 12.72 4.63
C LYS A 423 -9.43 11.88 4.80
N GLY A 424 -10.61 12.51 4.75
CA GLY A 424 -11.90 11.83 4.77
C GLY A 424 -12.16 11.00 6.04
N ALA A 425 -13.23 10.20 6.02
CA ALA A 425 -13.60 9.34 7.16
C ALA A 425 -12.44 8.42 7.62
N GLN A 426 -11.64 7.92 6.67
CA GLN A 426 -10.46 7.10 6.96
C GLN A 426 -9.39 7.87 7.75
N GLY A 427 -9.16 9.14 7.43
CA GLY A 427 -8.25 9.99 8.18
C GLY A 427 -8.72 10.32 9.59
N TRP A 428 -10.04 10.49 9.75
CA TRP A 428 -10.67 10.77 11.03
C TRP A 428 -10.56 9.56 11.97
N GLU A 429 -10.85 8.36 11.44
CA GLU A 429 -10.68 7.09 12.14
C GLU A 429 -9.20 6.83 12.47
N ALA A 430 -8.28 7.07 11.52
CA ALA A 430 -6.84 6.92 11.74
C ALA A 430 -6.27 7.92 12.78
N ALA A 431 -6.96 9.02 13.04
CA ALA A 431 -6.64 9.96 14.12
C ALA A 431 -7.22 9.53 15.48
N GLY A 432 -7.85 8.36 15.57
CA GLY A 432 -8.40 7.79 16.79
C GLY A 432 -9.82 8.27 17.13
N HIS A 433 -10.49 8.98 16.23
CA HIS A 433 -11.87 9.42 16.45
C HIS A 433 -12.88 8.37 15.95
N ALA A 434 -14.00 8.25 16.66
CA ALA A 434 -15.06 7.33 16.28
C ALA A 434 -15.79 7.78 14.99
N LEU A 435 -16.27 6.80 14.23
CA LEU A 435 -17.21 6.99 13.13
C LEU A 435 -18.59 6.47 13.53
N GLU A 436 -19.64 7.01 12.91
CA GLU A 436 -21.02 6.53 13.08
C GLU A 436 -21.60 6.03 11.75
N ALA A 437 -22.67 5.24 11.83
CA ALA A 437 -23.38 4.79 10.64
C ALA A 437 -24.05 5.97 9.93
N ALA A 438 -23.70 6.15 8.65
CA ALA A 438 -24.21 7.25 7.86
C ALA A 438 -25.70 7.08 7.55
N LYS A 439 -26.46 8.16 7.74
CA LYS A 439 -27.83 8.26 7.26
C LYS A 439 -27.83 8.97 5.92
N GLU A 440 -28.15 8.23 4.87
CA GLU A 440 -28.30 8.75 3.52
C GLU A 440 -29.43 9.78 3.44
N VAL A 441 -29.16 10.92 2.80
CA VAL A 441 -30.22 11.80 2.30
C VAL A 441 -30.73 11.25 0.96
N PRO A 442 -32.04 10.97 0.82
CA PRO A 442 -32.60 10.44 -0.42
C PRO A 442 -32.22 11.27 -1.64
N MET A 443 -31.64 10.63 -2.67
CA MET A 443 -31.13 11.30 -3.86
C MET A 443 -32.00 11.05 -5.11
N PRO A 444 -31.96 11.95 -6.12
CA PRO A 444 -32.70 11.80 -7.37
C PRO A 444 -32.31 10.52 -8.15
N GLY A 445 -33.28 9.89 -8.80
CA GLY A 445 -33.04 8.75 -9.71
C GLY A 445 -32.60 7.44 -9.06
N PHE A 446 -32.62 7.32 -7.73
CA PHE A 446 -32.33 6.08 -7.01
C PHE A 446 -33.62 5.50 -6.41
N ILE A 447 -34.39 4.80 -7.25
CA ILE A 447 -35.54 4.01 -6.78
C ILE A 447 -34.97 2.78 -6.06
N LYS A 448 -35.46 2.53 -4.83
CA LYS A 448 -34.97 1.49 -3.92
C LYS A 448 -34.99 0.09 -4.50
#